data_AF-A0AB38UUU2-F1
#
_entry.id   AF-A0AB38UUU2-F1
#
_cell.length_a   1.000
_cell.length_b   1.000
_cell.length_c   1.000
_cell.angle_alpha   90.00
_cell.angle_beta   90.00
_cell.angle_gamma   90.00
#
_symmetry.space_group_name_H-M   'P 1'
#
loop_
_entity.id
_entity.type
_entity.pdbx_description
1 polymer ?
#
loop_
_entity_poly.entity_id
_entity_poly.type
_entity_poly.pdbx_seq_one_letter_code
_entity_poly.pdbx_strand_id
1 'polypeptide(L)'
;MKIITIAVAGLLAGTLLTASPAHAEVTAHPLPVRVYPLQPNLGSDLRSEVQDLLQQISDLDDSWDNITPEARQQRLAQLQQQVTIVDKETRGLPAEQQPQVQAMLGMAVIKLANILRRAQPPDSPCYLPSCLPGL
;
A
#
# COMPACT_ATOMS: atom_id res chain seq x y z
N MET A 1 34.22 -1.37 -14.94
CA MET A 1 34.79 -2.47 -14.14
C MET A 1 35.64 -1.91 -13.02
N LYS A 2 35.31 -2.18 -11.74
CA LYS A 2 36.29 -2.48 -10.66
C LYS A 2 35.53 -2.97 -9.43
N ILE A 3 35.82 -4.21 -9.05
CA ILE A 3 35.33 -4.93 -7.86
C ILE A 3 36.43 -4.83 -6.80
N ILE A 4 36.08 -4.63 -5.54
CA ILE A 4 36.97 -4.96 -4.41
C ILE A 4 36.16 -5.69 -3.33
N THR A 5 36.81 -6.68 -2.75
CA THR A 5 36.31 -7.93 -2.18
C THR A 5 36.82 -8.11 -0.74
N ILE A 6 35.96 -8.63 0.16
CA ILE A 6 36.23 -9.55 1.32
C ILE A 6 37.03 -8.89 2.49
N ALA A 7 36.93 -9.19 3.81
CA ALA A 7 36.59 -10.39 4.57
C ALA A 7 36.59 -10.14 6.12
N VAL A 8 35.86 -10.98 6.88
CA VAL A 8 36.29 -11.72 8.13
C VAL A 8 36.54 -10.89 9.40
N ALA A 9 36.25 -11.28 10.65
CA ALA A 9 35.54 -12.39 11.31
C ALA A 9 35.37 -12.02 12.81
N GLY A 10 34.53 -12.73 13.56
CA GLY A 10 34.43 -12.59 15.01
C GLY A 10 33.66 -13.73 15.67
N LEU A 11 34.37 -14.81 15.96
CA LEU A 11 33.98 -15.95 16.79
C LEU A 11 33.72 -15.51 18.24
N LEU A 12 32.64 -15.96 18.86
CA LEU A 12 32.61 -16.22 20.30
C LEU A 12 31.82 -17.50 20.61
N ALA A 13 32.51 -18.39 21.31
CA ALA A 13 32.06 -19.68 21.81
C ALA A 13 31.11 -19.53 23.01
N GLY A 14 30.24 -20.52 23.21
CA GLY A 14 29.35 -20.59 24.37
C GLY A 14 28.81 -21.99 24.62
N THR A 15 29.69 -22.84 25.17
CA THR A 15 29.46 -23.96 26.11
C THR A 15 28.13 -24.74 26.09
N LEU A 16 28.27 -26.04 25.77
CA LEU A 16 27.34 -27.14 26.00
C LEU A 16 27.00 -27.30 27.49
N LEU A 17 25.72 -27.39 27.82
CA LEU A 17 25.24 -28.12 28.99
C LEU A 17 24.14 -29.08 28.55
N THR A 18 24.49 -30.36 28.60
CA THR A 18 23.62 -31.51 28.41
C THR A 18 22.80 -31.75 29.67
N ALA A 19 21.47 -31.76 29.53
CA ALA A 19 20.58 -32.41 30.49
C ALA A 19 19.40 -33.02 29.72
N SER A 20 19.54 -34.30 29.36
CA SER A 20 18.41 -35.18 29.03
C SER A 20 17.57 -35.40 30.30
N PRO A 21 16.24 -35.54 30.19
CA PRO A 21 15.71 -36.89 30.07
C PRO A 21 14.50 -37.06 29.14
N ALA A 22 14.44 -38.24 28.52
CA ALA A 22 13.25 -39.00 28.15
C ALA A 22 12.12 -38.29 27.39
N HIS A 23 12.17 -38.34 26.05
CA HIS A 23 10.95 -38.45 25.25
C HIS A 23 11.05 -39.68 24.37
N ALA A 24 10.06 -40.53 24.56
CA ALA A 24 9.91 -41.84 23.96
C ALA A 24 10.08 -41.79 22.45
N GLU A 25 10.81 -42.79 21.95
CA GLU A 25 10.84 -43.18 20.56
C GLU A 25 9.42 -43.45 20.07
N VAL A 26 8.86 -42.49 19.33
CA VAL A 26 7.73 -42.74 18.43
C VAL A 26 8.29 -42.68 17.04
N THR A 27 8.40 -43.85 16.44
CA THR A 27 8.64 -44.08 15.02
C THR A 27 7.52 -43.39 14.22
N ALA A 28 7.71 -42.12 13.87
CA ALA A 28 6.86 -41.41 12.93
C ALA A 28 7.74 -40.96 11.77
N HIS A 29 7.50 -41.56 10.61
CA HIS A 29 8.02 -41.11 9.33
C HIS A 29 7.90 -39.58 9.23
N PRO A 30 8.97 -38.84 8.90
CA PRO A 30 8.82 -37.43 8.58
C PRO A 30 8.08 -37.34 7.24
N LEU A 31 6.76 -37.23 7.31
CA LEU A 31 5.98 -36.69 6.21
C LEU A 31 6.56 -35.29 5.93
N PRO A 32 6.82 -34.93 4.67
CA PRO A 32 7.25 -33.58 4.33
C PRO A 32 6.07 -32.65 4.64
N VAL A 33 6.05 -32.11 5.86
CA VAL A 33 5.16 -31.02 6.23
C VAL A 33 5.67 -29.82 5.44
N ARG A 34 5.07 -29.64 4.27
CA ARG A 34 5.22 -28.44 3.46
C ARG A 34 4.50 -27.33 4.23
N VAL A 35 5.20 -26.75 5.20
CA VAL A 35 4.75 -25.52 5.86
C VAL A 35 4.80 -24.44 4.79
N TYR A 36 3.67 -24.17 4.14
CA TYR A 36 3.50 -22.89 3.49
C TYR A 36 3.51 -21.85 4.61
N PRO A 37 4.47 -20.90 4.64
CA PRO A 37 4.25 -19.73 5.45
C PRO A 37 2.96 -19.11 4.92
N LEU A 38 1.95 -19.01 5.78
CA LEU A 38 0.79 -18.15 5.56
C LEU A 38 1.35 -16.73 5.47
N GLN A 39 1.83 -16.34 4.29
CA GLN A 39 2.13 -14.95 4.00
C GLN A 39 0.77 -14.26 4.06
N PRO A 40 0.59 -13.26 4.93
CA PRO A 40 -0.59 -12.40 4.84
C PRO A 40 -0.61 -11.86 3.41
N ASN A 41 -1.71 -12.12 2.69
CA ASN A 41 -1.86 -11.66 1.32
C ASN A 41 -2.20 -10.17 1.36
N LEU A 42 -1.21 -9.35 1.74
CA LEU A 42 -1.32 -7.90 1.85
C LEU A 42 -1.81 -7.28 0.53
N GLY A 43 -1.51 -7.91 -0.61
CA GLY A 43 -2.07 -7.48 -1.89
C GLY A 43 -3.59 -7.69 -1.98
N SER A 44 -4.15 -8.76 -1.44
CA SER A 44 -5.62 -8.96 -1.43
C SER A 44 -6.35 -7.88 -0.62
N ASP A 45 -5.80 -7.50 0.52
CA ASP A 45 -6.36 -6.45 1.38
C ASP A 45 -6.29 -5.10 0.66
N LEU A 46 -5.12 -4.73 0.12
CA LEU A 46 -4.94 -3.50 -0.64
C LEU A 46 -5.78 -3.44 -1.92
N ARG A 47 -6.00 -4.57 -2.60
CA ARG A 47 -6.92 -4.64 -3.74
C ARG A 47 -8.35 -4.28 -3.32
N SER A 48 -8.78 -4.73 -2.15
CA SER A 48 -10.10 -4.42 -1.61
C SER A 48 -10.20 -2.94 -1.23
N GLU A 49 -9.16 -2.39 -0.61
CA GLU A 49 -9.10 -0.95 -0.29
C GLU A 49 -9.13 -0.06 -1.54
N VAL A 50 -8.42 -0.43 -2.60
CA VAL A 50 -8.48 0.29 -3.87
C VAL A 50 -9.88 0.19 -4.50
N GLN A 51 -10.56 -0.95 -4.35
CA GLN A 51 -11.92 -1.15 -4.84
C GLN A 51 -12.93 -0.30 -4.06
N ASP A 52 -12.79 -0.23 -2.73
CA ASP A 52 -13.60 0.64 -1.88
C ASP A 52 -13.33 2.12 -2.19
N LEU A 53 -12.07 2.49 -2.46
CA LEU A 53 -11.71 3.82 -2.92
C LEU A 53 -12.38 4.15 -4.26
N LEU A 54 -12.37 3.23 -5.22
CA LEU A 54 -13.08 3.38 -6.49
C LEU A 54 -14.58 3.57 -6.29
N GLN A 55 -15.18 2.80 -5.38
CA GLN A 55 -16.60 2.93 -5.04
C GLN A 55 -16.90 4.30 -4.44
N GLN A 56 -16.12 4.75 -3.45
CA GLN A 56 -16.31 6.07 -2.83
C GLN A 56 -16.15 7.24 -3.82
N ILE A 57 -15.21 7.13 -4.76
CA ILE A 57 -15.03 8.11 -5.83
C ILE A 57 -16.26 8.10 -6.75
N SER A 58 -16.80 6.93 -7.09
CA SER A 58 -18.01 6.81 -7.91
C SER A 58 -19.22 7.39 -7.19
N ASP A 59 -19.43 7.05 -5.93
CA ASP A 59 -20.53 7.56 -5.11
C ASP A 59 -20.46 9.09 -4.99
N LEU A 60 -19.25 9.65 -4.88
CA LEU A 60 -19.02 11.09 -4.89
C LEU A 60 -19.34 11.72 -6.25
N ASP A 61 -18.99 11.07 -7.36
CA ASP A 61 -19.29 11.53 -8.73
C ASP A 61 -20.81 11.52 -9.00
N ASP A 62 -21.50 10.45 -8.59
CA ASP A 62 -22.94 10.26 -8.77
C ASP A 62 -23.74 11.25 -7.90
N SER A 63 -23.30 11.46 -6.66
CA SER A 63 -23.95 12.41 -5.74
C SER A 63 -23.44 13.85 -5.88
N TRP A 64 -22.51 14.11 -6.80
CA TRP A 64 -21.75 15.36 -6.89
C TRP A 64 -22.65 16.59 -6.82
N ASP A 65 -23.68 16.67 -7.66
CA ASP A 65 -24.57 17.83 -7.73
C ASP A 65 -25.59 17.91 -6.58
N ASN A 66 -25.79 16.80 -5.86
CA ASN A 66 -26.78 16.67 -4.79
C ASN A 66 -26.21 17.01 -3.40
N ILE A 67 -24.88 17.11 -3.25
CA ILE A 67 -24.23 17.45 -1.99
C ILE A 67 -23.73 18.90 -1.96
N THR A 68 -23.57 19.48 -0.76
CA THR A 68 -23.12 20.87 -0.60
C THR A 68 -21.65 21.06 -1.02
N PRO A 69 -21.25 22.26 -1.45
CA PRO A 69 -19.87 22.54 -1.86
C PRO A 69 -18.82 22.19 -0.79
N GLU A 70 -19.12 22.45 0.48
CA GLU A 70 -18.22 22.16 1.60
C GLU A 70 -18.05 20.65 1.78
N ALA A 71 -19.14 19.89 1.66
CA ALA A 71 -19.11 18.43 1.72
C ALA A 71 -18.30 17.84 0.55
N ARG A 72 -18.40 18.42 -0.66
CA ARG A 72 -17.57 18.03 -1.82
C ARG A 72 -16.09 18.19 -1.51
N GLN A 73 -15.69 19.34 -0.99
CA GLN A 73 -14.30 19.63 -0.66
C GLN A 73 -13.76 18.70 0.43
N GLN A 74 -14.53 18.46 1.48
CA GLN A 74 -14.15 17.56 2.56
C GLN A 74 -13.96 16.12 2.06
N ARG A 75 -14.89 15.62 1.23
CA ARG A 75 -14.79 14.29 0.62
C ARG A 75 -13.60 14.19 -0.33
N LEU A 76 -13.37 15.20 -1.16
CA LEU A 76 -12.22 15.25 -2.05
C LEU A 76 -10.88 15.23 -1.29
N ALA A 77 -10.75 15.97 -0.20
CA ALA A 77 -9.55 15.96 0.62
C ALA A 77 -9.31 14.58 1.25
N GLN A 78 -10.38 13.95 1.77
CA GLN A 78 -10.33 12.59 2.32
C GLN A 78 -9.86 11.57 1.27
N LEU A 79 -10.42 11.61 0.06
CA LEU A 79 -10.06 10.70 -1.04
C LEU A 79 -8.62 10.90 -1.51
N GLN A 80 -8.14 12.14 -1.60
CA GLN A 80 -6.75 12.43 -1.94
C GLN A 80 -5.77 11.85 -0.91
N GLN A 81 -6.11 11.99 0.37
CA GLN A 81 -5.29 11.43 1.45
C GLN A 81 -5.29 9.90 1.40
N GLN A 82 -6.44 9.27 1.15
CA GLN A 82 -6.56 7.82 1.03
C GLN A 82 -5.77 7.27 -0.16
N VAL A 83 -5.87 7.90 -1.35
CA VAL A 83 -5.04 7.58 -2.53
C VAL A 83 -3.55 7.62 -2.18
N THR A 84 -3.11 8.64 -1.43
CA THR A 84 -1.69 8.81 -1.07
C THR A 84 -1.20 7.70 -0.14
N ILE A 85 -2.03 7.27 0.81
CA ILE A 85 -1.73 6.16 1.72
C ILE A 85 -1.63 4.85 0.93
N VAL A 86 -2.67 4.54 0.15
CA VAL A 86 -2.74 3.32 -0.65
C VAL A 86 -1.62 3.26 -1.70
N ASP A 87 -1.22 4.40 -2.29
CA ASP A 87 -0.08 4.49 -3.21
C ASP A 87 1.26 4.19 -2.53
N LYS A 88 1.44 4.67 -1.29
CA LYS A 88 2.63 4.36 -0.48
C LYS A 88 2.70 2.87 -0.16
N GLU A 89 1.57 2.26 0.21
CA GLU A 89 1.49 0.84 0.55
C GLU A 89 1.65 -0.05 -0.68
N THR A 90 1.06 0.35 -1.82
CA THR A 90 1.24 -0.32 -3.11
C THR A 90 2.71 -0.36 -3.53
N ARG A 91 3.48 0.70 -3.26
CA ARG A 91 4.93 0.72 -3.50
C ARG A 91 5.73 -0.20 -2.58
N GLY A 92 5.17 -0.58 -1.44
CA GLY A 92 5.75 -1.55 -0.51
C GLY A 92 5.42 -3.02 -0.84
N LEU A 93 4.56 -3.27 -1.84
CA LEU A 93 4.16 -4.62 -2.22
C LEU A 93 5.26 -5.40 -2.95
N PRO A 94 5.21 -6.75 -2.91
CA PRO A 94 6.04 -7.58 -3.77
C PRO A 94 5.76 -7.30 -5.26
N ALA A 95 6.80 -7.34 -6.10
CA ALA A 95 6.72 -7.02 -7.53
C ALA A 95 5.69 -7.84 -8.33
N GLU A 96 5.37 -9.05 -7.87
CA GLU A 96 4.34 -9.93 -8.45
C GLU A 96 2.92 -9.34 -8.35
N GLN A 97 2.63 -8.59 -7.28
CA GLN A 97 1.28 -8.12 -6.93
C GLN A 97 1.08 -6.63 -7.19
N GLN A 98 2.19 -5.87 -7.14
CA GLN A 98 2.23 -4.44 -7.38
C GLN A 98 1.53 -3.99 -8.68
N PRO A 99 1.77 -4.58 -9.87
CA PRO A 99 1.19 -4.06 -11.11
C PRO A 99 -0.34 -4.17 -11.15
N GLN A 100 -0.93 -5.18 -10.51
CA GLN A 100 -2.38 -5.33 -10.48
C GLN A 100 -3.04 -4.29 -9.57
N VAL A 101 -2.49 -4.07 -8.38
CA VAL A 101 -2.98 -3.03 -7.45
C VAL A 101 -2.78 -1.64 -8.04
N GLN A 102 -1.61 -1.39 -8.63
CA GLN A 102 -1.26 -0.12 -9.25
C GLN A 102 -2.16 0.22 -10.44
N ALA A 103 -2.58 -0.77 -11.25
CA ALA A 103 -3.52 -0.55 -12.33
C ALA A 103 -4.90 -0.08 -11.80
N MET A 104 -5.42 -0.71 -10.75
CA MET A 104 -6.69 -0.31 -10.14
C MET A 104 -6.58 1.06 -9.46
N LEU A 105 -5.47 1.31 -8.76
CA LEU A 105 -5.21 2.60 -8.13
C LEU A 105 -5.09 3.72 -9.18
N GLY A 106 -4.46 3.43 -10.32
CA GLY A 106 -4.40 4.34 -11.46
C GLY A 106 -5.78 4.74 -11.96
N MET A 107 -6.72 3.79 -12.05
CA MET A 107 -8.12 4.09 -12.40
C MET A 107 -8.81 4.98 -11.36
N ALA A 108 -8.55 4.75 -10.07
CA ALA A 108 -9.08 5.58 -8.99
C ALA A 108 -8.56 7.02 -9.12
N VAL A 109 -7.25 7.19 -9.34
CA VAL A 109 -6.62 8.50 -9.54
C VAL A 109 -7.21 9.21 -10.76
N ILE A 110 -7.42 8.53 -11.89
CA ILE A 110 -8.00 9.12 -13.10
C ILE A 110 -9.43 9.62 -12.83
N LYS A 111 -10.26 8.81 -12.16
CA LYS A 111 -11.63 9.21 -11.80
C LYS A 111 -11.63 10.40 -10.85
N LEU A 112 -10.80 10.37 -9.80
CA LEU A 112 -10.67 11.48 -8.85
C LEU A 112 -10.19 12.77 -9.55
N ALA A 113 -9.21 12.68 -10.45
CA ALA A 113 -8.72 13.81 -11.22
C ALA A 113 -9.81 14.42 -12.12
N ASN A 114 -10.71 13.61 -12.67
CA ASN A 114 -11.85 14.10 -13.44
C ASN A 114 -12.82 14.90 -12.56
N ILE A 115 -13.13 14.41 -11.36
CA ILE A 115 -13.97 15.12 -10.38
C ILE A 115 -13.30 16.42 -9.94
N LEU A 116 -11.99 16.38 -9.64
CA LEU A 116 -11.23 17.58 -9.28
C LEU A 116 -11.26 18.64 -10.38
N ARG A 117 -11.18 18.23 -11.66
CA ARG A 117 -11.32 19.14 -12.79
C ARG A 117 -12.71 19.76 -12.85
N ARG A 118 -13.78 18.99 -12.58
CA ARG A 118 -15.16 19.50 -12.49
C ARG A 118 -15.33 20.45 -11.29
N ALA A 119 -14.61 20.20 -10.19
CA ALA A 119 -14.64 21.00 -8.98
C ALA A 119 -13.91 22.34 -9.12
N GLN A 120 -12.99 22.48 -10.07
CA GLN A 120 -12.32 23.75 -10.32
C GLN A 120 -13.30 24.74 -10.96
N PRO A 121 -13.49 25.93 -10.36
CA PRO A 121 -14.19 27.02 -11.01
C PRO A 121 -13.52 27.37 -12.35
N PRO A 122 -14.29 27.70 -13.40
CA PRO A 122 -13.74 28.13 -14.69
C PRO A 122 -12.86 29.39 -14.58
N ASP A 123 -13.04 30.17 -13.50
CA ASP A 123 -12.30 31.40 -13.18
C ASP A 123 -11.31 31.26 -12.02
N SER A 124 -10.96 30.05 -11.58
CA SER A 124 -9.92 29.89 -10.55
C SER A 124 -8.54 30.12 -11.17
N PRO A 125 -7.82 31.22 -10.84
CA PRO A 125 -6.44 31.36 -11.26
C PRO A 125 -5.65 30.19 -10.68
N CYS A 126 -4.95 29.49 -11.57
CA CYS A 126 -4.07 28.37 -11.24
C CYS A 126 -3.13 28.76 -10.10
N TYR A 127 -3.29 28.11 -8.96
CA TYR A 127 -2.40 28.26 -7.82
C TYR A 127 -1.76 26.91 -7.48
N LEU A 128 -0.98 26.42 -8.45
CA LEU A 128 0.24 25.64 -8.23
C LEU A 128 1.42 26.59 -8.52
N PRO A 129 2.61 26.42 -7.92
CA PRO A 129 3.03 26.99 -6.64
C PRO A 129 3.09 28.54 -6.58
N SER A 130 2.45 29.27 -7.49
CA SER A 130 2.52 30.74 -7.56
C SER A 130 1.58 31.47 -6.61
N CYS A 131 0.99 30.77 -5.64
CA CYS A 131 0.13 31.31 -4.58
C CYS A 131 0.96 31.80 -3.40
N LEU A 132 1.87 32.75 -3.68
CA LEU A 132 2.56 33.49 -2.64
C LEU A 132 1.74 34.74 -2.30
N PRO A 133 1.10 34.85 -1.13
CA PRO A 133 0.73 36.14 -0.59
C PRO A 133 2.01 36.78 -0.05
N GLY A 134 2.57 37.74 -0.80
CA GLY A 134 3.68 38.57 -0.35
C GLY A 134 5.03 38.19 -0.95
N LEU A 135 5.33 38.79 -2.10
CA LEU A 135 6.64 39.34 -2.42
C LEU A 135 6.43 40.79 -2.87
#